data_AF-A0A2V5I8X9-F1
#
_entry.id   AF-A0A2V5I8X9-F1
#
_cell.length_a   1.000
_cell.length_b   1.000
_cell.length_c   1.000
_cell.angle_alpha   90.00
_cell.angle_beta   90.00
_cell.angle_gamma   90.00
#
_symmetry.space_group_name_H-M   'P 1'
#
loop_
_entity.id
_entity.type
_entity.pdbx_description
1 polymer ?
#
loop_
_entity_poly.entity_id
_entity_poly.type
_entity_poly.pdbx_seq_one_letter_code
_entity_poly.pdbx_strand_id
1 'polypeptide(L)'
;MARVAWTPEETAIAIVFDMWGIDHELIARLITERWSILMGVSPNDSVSQYGRTTKALEARLERIRLRSPVLWDGQEWNPDAVSEFLFSTADNDLVLNLLALSAADAHRIAQLS
;
A
#
# COMPACT_ATOMS: atom_id res chain seq x y z
N MET A 1 -9.35 -18.09 -14.12
CA MET A 1 -8.84 -16.73 -13.86
C MET A 1 -7.83 -16.81 -12.72
N ALA A 2 -6.54 -16.64 -13.00
CA ALA A 2 -5.53 -16.60 -11.95
C ALA A 2 -5.82 -15.39 -11.05
N ARG A 3 -6.02 -15.61 -9.75
CA ARG A 3 -6.06 -14.50 -8.78
C ARG A 3 -4.66 -13.90 -8.78
N VAL A 4 -4.51 -12.68 -9.27
CA VAL A 4 -3.27 -11.91 -9.10
C VAL A 4 -3.06 -11.78 -7.59
N ALA A 5 -2.05 -12.49 -7.08
CA ALA A 5 -1.72 -12.47 -5.67
C ALA A 5 -1.21 -11.07 -5.30
N TRP A 6 -1.69 -10.51 -4.20
CA TRP A 6 -1.13 -9.30 -3.61
C TRP A 6 0.02 -9.70 -2.71
N THR A 7 1.19 -9.09 -2.87
CA THR A 7 2.29 -9.30 -1.94
C THR A 7 2.01 -8.56 -0.62
N PRO A 8 2.67 -8.93 0.48
CA PRO A 8 2.60 -8.18 1.73
C PRO A 8 3.01 -6.72 1.56
N GLU A 9 4.01 -6.43 0.74
CA GLU A 9 4.55 -5.09 0.53
C GLU A 9 3.58 -4.22 -0.30
N GLU A 10 2.92 -4.77 -1.32
CA GLU A 10 1.85 -4.06 -2.05
C GLU A 10 0.67 -3.76 -1.14
N THR A 11 0.40 -4.68 -0.21
CA THR A 11 -0.64 -4.50 0.80
C THR A 11 -0.27 -3.41 1.80
N ALA A 12 1.00 -3.34 2.21
CA ALA A 12 1.50 -2.31 3.10
C ALA A 12 1.39 -0.92 2.47
N ILE A 13 1.86 -0.76 1.22
CA ILE A 13 1.75 0.49 0.47
C ILE A 13 0.28 0.93 0.34
N ALA A 14 -0.60 0.01 -0.04
CA ALA A 14 -2.02 0.28 -0.19
C ALA A 14 -2.64 0.81 1.11
N ILE A 15 -2.37 0.15 2.24
CA ILE A 15 -2.91 0.54 3.55
C ILE A 15 -2.36 1.89 3.98
N VAL A 16 -1.04 2.09 3.93
CA VAL A 16 -0.40 3.30 4.46
C VAL A 16 -0.81 4.53 3.65
N PHE A 17 -0.85 4.42 2.31
CA PHE A 17 -1.22 5.56 1.48
C PHE A 17 -2.71 5.87 1.52
N ASP A 18 -3.57 4.85 1.61
CA ASP A 18 -5.01 5.08 1.86
C ASP A 18 -5.24 5.75 3.23
N MET A 19 -4.48 5.33 4.25
CA MET A 19 -4.51 5.96 5.58
C MET A 19 -4.13 7.44 5.56
N TRP A 20 -3.21 7.85 4.69
CA TRP A 20 -2.87 9.27 4.53
C TRP A 20 -3.79 10.02 3.55
N GLY A 21 -4.83 9.38 3.04
CA GLY A 21 -5.80 9.99 2.13
C GLY A 21 -5.26 10.20 0.72
N ILE A 22 -4.29 9.38 0.28
CA ILE A 22 -3.80 9.41 -1.10
C ILE A 22 -4.86 8.78 -2.02
N ASP A 23 -5.05 9.39 -3.19
CA ASP A 23 -6.02 8.92 -4.18
C ASP A 23 -5.75 7.49 -4.66
N HIS A 24 -6.81 6.69 -4.80
CA HIS A 24 -6.72 5.28 -5.16
C HIS A 24 -6.16 5.03 -6.56
N GLU A 25 -6.44 5.90 -7.53
CA GLU A 25 -5.83 5.82 -8.86
C GLU A 25 -4.31 5.97 -8.75
N LEU A 26 -3.88 6.90 -7.91
CA LEU A 26 -2.49 7.20 -7.72
C LEU A 26 -1.74 6.09 -6.96
N ILE A 27 -2.35 5.53 -5.91
CA ILE A 27 -1.80 4.36 -5.20
C ILE A 27 -1.64 3.19 -6.17
N ALA A 28 -2.68 2.89 -6.96
CA ALA A 28 -2.66 1.80 -7.92
C ALA A 28 -1.55 2.00 -8.98
N ARG A 29 -1.37 3.25 -9.44
CA ARG A 29 -0.28 3.63 -10.33
C ARG A 29 1.10 3.50 -9.68
N LEU A 30 1.28 3.93 -8.44
CA LEU A 30 2.56 3.83 -7.71
C LEU A 30 2.99 2.37 -7.54
N ILE A 31 2.07 1.48 -7.16
CA ILE A 31 2.34 0.05 -7.06
C ILE A 31 2.72 -0.54 -8.42
N THR A 32 2.04 -0.09 -9.49
CA THR A 32 2.27 -0.60 -10.86
C THR A 32 3.59 -0.13 -11.47
N GLU A 33 3.91 1.16 -11.33
CA GLU A 33 4.98 1.82 -12.10
C GLU A 33 6.25 2.05 -11.29
N ARG A 34 6.14 2.18 -9.96
CA ARG A 34 7.20 2.76 -9.12
C ARG A 34 7.49 1.94 -7.87
N TRP A 35 7.13 0.66 -7.90
CA TRP A 35 7.48 -0.32 -6.87
C TRP A 35 8.95 -0.25 -6.46
N SER A 36 9.86 -0.26 -7.43
CA SER A 36 11.31 -0.22 -7.22
C SER A 36 11.78 1.04 -6.52
N ILE A 37 11.11 2.17 -6.76
CA ILE A 37 11.44 3.46 -6.15
C ILE A 37 11.03 3.47 -4.68
N LEU A 38 9.86 2.92 -4.35
CA LEU A 38 9.38 2.81 -2.97
C LEU A 38 10.23 1.85 -2.14
N MET A 39 10.75 0.79 -2.76
CA MET A 39 11.50 -0.26 -2.07
C MET A 39 13.01 0.00 -2.03
N GLY A 40 13.53 0.93 -2.84
CA GLY A 40 14.99 1.08 -3.02
C GLY A 40 15.66 -0.14 -3.67
N VAL A 41 14.89 -0.98 -4.36
CA VAL A 41 15.37 -2.24 -4.97
C VAL A 41 15.20 -2.16 -6.49
N SER A 42 16.22 -2.59 -7.25
CA SER A 42 16.10 -2.71 -8.70
C SER A 42 14.93 -3.63 -9.09
N PRO A 43 14.15 -3.27 -10.12
CA PRO A 43 13.03 -4.09 -10.56
C PRO A 43 13.55 -5.46 -11.00
N ASN A 44 13.22 -6.51 -10.26
CA ASN A 44 13.39 -7.88 -10.75
C ASN A 44 12.30 -8.14 -11.78
N ASP A 45 12.69 -8.57 -12.99
CA ASP A 45 11.84 -8.88 -14.15
C ASP A 45 10.77 -9.98 -13.90
N SER A 46 10.64 -10.48 -12.67
CA SER A 46 9.79 -11.61 -12.29
C SER A 46 8.47 -11.21 -11.63
N VAL A 47 8.24 -9.93 -11.32
CA VAL A 47 6.95 -9.48 -10.78
C VAL A 47 5.99 -9.27 -11.95
N SER A 48 5.12 -10.25 -12.16
CA SER A 48 4.13 -10.30 -13.22
C SER A 48 3.42 -8.94 -13.40
N GLN A 49 3.59 -8.38 -14.60
CA GLN A 49 3.16 -7.06 -15.09
C GLN A 49 1.63 -6.91 -15.23
N TYR A 50 0.85 -7.29 -14.23
CA TYR A 50 -0.54 -6.86 -14.18
C TYR A 50 -0.63 -5.59 -13.34
N GLY A 51 -0.78 -4.46 -14.01
CA GLY A 51 -1.00 -3.18 -13.35
C GLY A 51 -2.16 -3.29 -12.38
N ARG A 52 -1.94 -2.79 -11.15
CA ARG A 52 -3.00 -2.63 -10.17
C ARG A 52 -3.93 -1.56 -10.72
N THR A 53 -5.21 -1.92 -10.84
CA THR A 53 -6.27 -0.96 -11.17
C THR A 53 -6.86 -0.42 -9.88
N THR A 54 -7.47 0.76 -9.93
CA THR A 54 -8.22 1.36 -8.82
C THR A 54 -9.22 0.37 -8.23
N LYS A 55 -10.00 -0.33 -9.07
CA LYS A 55 -10.95 -1.36 -8.62
C LYS A 55 -10.30 -2.54 -7.91
N ALA A 56 -9.09 -2.94 -8.31
CA ALA A 56 -8.36 -4.01 -7.65
C ALA A 56 -7.88 -3.57 -6.27
N LEU A 57 -7.46 -2.31 -6.13
CA LEU A 57 -7.06 -1.68 -4.87
C LEU A 57 -8.26 -1.54 -3.93
N GLU A 58 -9.37 -0.95 -4.39
CA GLU A 58 -10.61 -0.83 -3.60
C GLU A 58 -11.08 -2.19 -3.08
N ALA A 59 -11.15 -3.19 -3.96
CA ALA A 59 -11.54 -4.55 -3.57
C ALA A 59 -10.53 -5.22 -2.64
N ARG A 60 -9.27 -4.76 -2.62
CA ARG A 60 -8.26 -5.25 -1.67
C ARG A 60 -8.46 -4.60 -0.30
N LEU A 61 -8.61 -3.27 -0.25
CA LEU A 61 -8.85 -2.51 0.98
C LEU A 61 -10.14 -2.96 1.67
N GLU A 62 -11.23 -3.14 0.92
CA GLU A 62 -12.50 -3.63 1.45
C GLU A 62 -12.35 -5.03 2.09
N ARG A 63 -11.60 -5.94 1.45
CA ARG A 63 -11.34 -7.26 2.04
C ARG A 63 -10.50 -7.17 3.31
N ILE A 64 -9.57 -6.22 3.39
CA ILE A 64 -8.76 -5.99 4.60
C ILE A 64 -9.66 -5.47 5.71
N ARG A 65 -10.52 -4.48 5.41
CA ARG A 65 -11.53 -3.95 6.33
C ARG A 65 -12.43 -5.03 6.90
N LEU A 66 -12.92 -5.94 6.06
CA LEU A 66 -13.77 -7.06 6.50
C LEU A 66 -13.02 -8.11 7.34
N ARG A 67 -11.73 -8.34 7.07
CA ARG A 67 -10.92 -9.36 7.76
C ARG A 67 -10.30 -8.88 9.06
N SER A 68 -9.94 -7.61 9.11
CA SER A 68 -9.23 -6.98 10.21
C SER A 68 -9.93 -5.68 10.58
N PRO A 69 -11.16 -5.76 11.15
CA PRO A 69 -11.92 -4.57 11.53
C PRO A 69 -11.21 -3.72 12.60
N VAL A 70 -10.28 -4.32 13.35
CA VAL A 70 -9.43 -3.63 14.36
C VAL A 70 -8.54 -2.54 13.76
N LEU A 71 -8.28 -2.57 12.46
CA LEU A 71 -7.49 -1.54 11.78
C LEU A 71 -8.24 -0.22 11.61
N TRP A 72 -9.51 -0.17 12.00
CA TRP A 72 -10.38 0.99 11.85
C TRP A 72 -10.84 1.50 13.22
N ASP A 73 -10.76 2.82 13.42
CA ASP A 73 -11.45 3.54 14.48
C ASP A 73 -12.69 4.23 13.88
N GLY A 74 -13.82 3.52 13.93
CA GLY A 74 -15.06 3.94 13.28
C GLY A 74 -14.96 3.92 11.74
N GLN A 75 -14.83 5.10 11.12
CA GLN A 75 -14.70 5.25 9.66
C GLN A 75 -13.27 5.58 9.20
N GLU A 76 -12.35 5.82 10.13
CA GLU A 76 -10.98 6.23 9.85
C GLU A 76 -9.99 5.14 10.25
N TRP A 77 -8.84 5.08 9.60
CA TRP A 77 -7.80 4.11 9.95
C TRP A 77 -7.30 4.38 11.38
N ASN A 78 -7.04 3.31 12.13
CA ASN A 78 -6.36 3.38 13.41
C ASN A 78 -4.84 3.22 13.16
N PRO A 79 -4.03 4.30 13.29
CA PRO A 79 -2.62 4.26 12.92
C PRO A 79 -1.78 3.29 13.77
N ASP A 80 -2.14 3.12 15.04
CA ASP A 80 -1.43 2.22 15.95
C ASP A 80 -1.68 0.75 15.56
N ALA A 81 -2.94 0.40 15.31
CA ALA A 81 -3.33 -0.93 14.88
C ALA A 81 -2.79 -1.27 13.48
N VAL A 82 -2.76 -0.27 12.57
CA VAL A 82 -2.13 -0.40 11.26
C VAL A 82 -0.65 -0.68 11.40
N SER A 83 0.07 0.09 12.23
CA SER A 83 1.51 -0.11 12.44
C SER A 83 1.81 -1.52 12.96
N GLU A 84 1.11 -1.97 14.00
CA GLU A 84 1.27 -3.32 14.57
C GLU A 84 0.98 -4.42 13.53
N PHE A 85 -0.10 -4.25 12.76
CA PHE A 85 -0.46 -5.19 11.70
C PHE A 85 0.61 -5.28 10.61
N LEU A 86 1.14 -4.14 10.17
CA LEU A 86 2.15 -4.09 9.13
C LEU A 86 3.47 -4.71 9.58
N PHE A 87 3.94 -4.42 10.79
CA PHE A 87 5.14 -5.05 11.37
C PHE A 87 5.00 -6.57 11.53
N SER A 88 3.77 -7.10 11.65
CA SER A 88 3.52 -8.54 11.72
C SER A 88 3.41 -9.24 10.37
N THR A 89 3.30 -8.48 9.26
CA THR A 89 2.95 -9.04 7.94
C THR A 89 3.90 -8.69 6.81
N ALA A 90 4.62 -7.57 6.89
CA ALA A 90 5.54 -7.08 5.85
C ALA A 90 6.96 -6.90 6.40
N ASP A 91 7.91 -6.65 5.50
CA ASP A 91 9.29 -6.36 5.86
C ASP A 91 9.40 -5.11 6.75
N ASN A 92 10.14 -5.21 7.86
CA ASN A 92 10.21 -4.13 8.86
C ASN A 92 10.86 -2.86 8.32
N ASP A 93 11.88 -2.98 7.46
CA ASP A 93 12.55 -1.81 6.90
C ASP A 93 11.62 -1.08 5.93
N LEU A 94 10.82 -1.82 5.16
CA LEU A 94 9.75 -1.25 4.36
C LEU A 94 8.72 -0.53 5.23
N VAL A 95 8.21 -1.17 6.29
CA VAL A 95 7.19 -0.57 7.15
C VAL A 95 7.72 0.71 7.80
N LEU A 96 8.97 0.71 8.27
CA LEU A 96 9.60 1.91 8.81
C LEU A 96 9.73 3.01 7.76
N ASN A 97 10.17 2.69 6.54
CA ASN A 97 10.29 3.65 5.46
C ASN A 97 8.94 4.24 5.07
N LEU A 98 7.90 3.41 4.98
CA LEU A 98 6.54 3.86 4.73
C LEU A 98 6.08 4.76 5.88
N LEU A 99 6.02 4.29 7.12
CA LEU A 99 5.53 5.10 8.23
C LEU A 99 6.34 6.39 8.49
N ALA A 100 7.61 6.45 8.05
CA ALA A 100 8.44 7.65 8.11
C ALA A 100 8.11 8.70 7.02
N LEU A 101 7.47 8.31 5.91
CA LEU A 101 6.98 9.28 4.94
C LEU A 101 5.84 10.08 5.57
N SER A 102 5.92 11.41 5.51
CA SER A 102 4.77 12.23 5.88
C SER A 102 3.70 12.16 4.79
N ALA A 103 2.44 12.45 5.14
CA ALA A 103 1.38 12.61 4.15
C ALA A 103 1.75 13.62 3.04
N ALA A 104 2.58 14.63 3.36
CA ALA A 104 3.09 15.61 2.40
C ALA A 104 4.16 15.00 1.47
N ASP A 105 5.01 14.10 1.96
CA ASP A 105 6.01 13.40 1.15
C ASP A 105 5.34 12.40 0.21
N ALA A 106 4.32 11.70 0.70
CA ALA A 106 3.49 10.82 -0.12
C ALA A 106 2.79 11.58 -1.25
N HIS A 107 2.20 12.74 -0.95
CA HIS A 107 1.61 13.63 -1.97
C HIS A 107 2.66 14.18 -2.95
N ARG A 108 3.90 14.44 -2.53
CA ARG A 108 4.97 14.85 -3.46
C ARG A 108 5.42 13.70 -4.36
N ILE A 109 5.64 12.52 -3.80
CA ILE A 109 6.02 11.32 -4.58
C ILE A 109 4.94 11.00 -5.61
N ALA A 110 3.68 11.18 -5.21
CA ALA A 110 2.50 11.11 -6.04
C ALA A 110 2.49 12.15 -7.18
N GLN A 111 2.88 13.39 -6.90
CA GLN A 111 2.82 14.52 -7.84
C GLN A 111 4.05 14.68 -8.75
N LEU A 112 5.15 13.95 -8.53
CA LEU A 112 6.36 13.98 -9.39
C LEU A 112 6.17 13.25 -10.75
N SER A 113 4.96 13.32 -11.30
CA SER A 113 4.56 12.78 -12.60
C SER A 113 4.38 13.88 -13.62
#